data_AF-A0A3M1YR82-F1
#
_entry.id   AF-A0A3M1YR82-F1
#
_cell.length_a   1.000
_cell.length_b   1.000
_cell.length_c   1.000
_cell.angle_alpha   90.00
_cell.angle_beta   90.00
_cell.angle_gamma   90.00
#
_symmetry.space_group_name_H-M   'P 1'
#
loop_
_entity.id
_entity.type
_entity.pdbx_description
1 polymer ?
#
loop_
_entity_poly.entity_id
_entity_poly.type
_entity_poly.pdbx_seq_one_letter_code
_entity_poly.pdbx_strand_id
1 'polypeptide(L)'
;FDFSAPFSKADFLGFFYDHADTLKFSPALQAFYLTPVERQSVVFKVRHPQKEDLPDPSSLLRELSQKAVNASDFGDDDQFLDIAARLHALGVEEAYQVLLSEMKAAKSNHARFRNPRHVYETMATYLVHYPTLETLHALLDLVEAGKLNARFAEPLLAKMTNISVSRDGRYDELSARYQFWMDSLHSVEEMRRAGYDMVFNFRRNYFQYPVDYFGKILFESDDLPWIRYNALLDIVQTKHPRALFYIAALAWRNRHQTEPGHTFEFYANLLERLSDTKVAVEGESGLSATHNWAHDDLACRNFLKYWASRYPDYEWDDIRKSYMNKAEALALQENYERLFRRLNSQNDSVAIQSFKLLTEGDPIEVLGLARKYKELLRNYNPALPSFKYNYLEQLVQLTSFCRRNGFRYKPPARLNYRLQKLAQARTPSERYRIENQIIQSLTPDEVTSLEYWAILQEGNPDITFSAGRILDLFYSKNLDRIQSNDDYFRLYLKKAYLFKDIGTEGSCN
;
A
#
# COMPACT_ATOMS: atom_id res chain seq x y z
N PHE A 1 -3.28 20.29 40.34
CA PHE A 1 -2.96 19.04 41.04
C PHE A 1 -1.87 18.34 40.25
N ASP A 2 -0.74 18.03 40.86
CA ASP A 2 0.38 17.38 40.18
C ASP A 2 0.41 15.89 40.53
N PHE A 3 0.09 15.04 39.55
CA PHE A 3 0.09 13.58 39.73
C PHE A 3 1.50 12.97 39.64
N SER A 4 2.53 13.76 39.29
CA SER A 4 3.92 13.30 39.23
C SER A 4 4.66 13.42 40.58
N ALA A 5 4.08 14.12 41.55
CA ALA A 5 4.58 14.24 42.91
C ALA A 5 3.75 13.38 43.89
N PRO A 6 4.32 12.93 45.02
CA PRO A 6 3.54 12.31 46.08
C PRO A 6 2.45 13.27 46.59
N PHE A 7 1.21 12.79 46.71
CA PHE A 7 0.07 13.57 47.22
C PHE A 7 -0.66 12.80 48.32
N SER A 8 -1.33 13.52 49.23
CA SER A 8 -2.12 12.88 50.27
C SER A 8 -3.50 12.46 49.76
N LYS A 9 -4.15 11.54 50.47
CA LYS A 9 -5.55 11.16 50.22
C LYS A 9 -6.49 12.37 50.26
N ALA A 10 -6.24 13.32 51.19
CA ALA A 10 -7.06 14.52 51.33
C ALA A 10 -6.94 15.42 50.11
N ASP A 11 -5.71 15.59 49.58
CA ASP A 11 -5.47 16.40 48.39
C ASP A 11 -6.17 15.77 47.18
N PHE A 12 -6.08 14.44 47.01
CA PHE A 12 -6.76 13.74 45.92
C PHE A 12 -8.29 13.85 46.01
N LEU A 13 -8.87 13.68 47.21
CA LEU A 13 -10.31 13.83 47.39
C LEU A 13 -10.76 15.27 47.13
N GLY A 14 -9.99 16.26 47.57
CA GLY A 14 -10.23 17.67 47.24
C GLY A 14 -10.26 17.88 45.73
N PHE A 15 -9.23 17.43 45.02
CA PHE A 15 -9.19 17.49 43.55
C PHE A 15 -10.40 16.79 42.92
N PHE A 16 -10.75 15.59 43.36
CA PHE A 16 -11.88 14.82 42.83
C PHE A 16 -13.20 15.58 43.01
N TYR A 17 -13.49 16.10 44.21
CA TYR A 17 -14.72 16.82 44.47
C TYR A 17 -14.77 18.17 43.73
N ASP A 18 -13.64 18.87 43.60
CA ASP A 18 -13.55 20.11 42.83
C ASP A 18 -13.81 19.91 41.33
N HIS A 19 -13.59 18.70 40.82
CA HIS A 19 -13.68 18.38 39.39
C HIS A 19 -14.72 17.31 39.07
N ALA A 20 -15.57 16.91 40.02
CA ALA A 20 -16.46 15.76 39.89
C ALA A 20 -17.35 15.82 38.63
N ASP A 21 -17.84 17.01 38.29
CA ASP A 21 -18.71 17.24 37.11
C ASP A 21 -17.94 17.26 35.77
N THR A 22 -16.63 17.46 35.82
CA THR A 22 -15.77 17.61 34.62
C THR A 22 -14.86 16.41 34.39
N LEU A 23 -14.57 15.63 35.42
CA LEU A 23 -13.76 14.43 35.36
C LEU A 23 -14.53 13.32 34.65
N LYS A 24 -14.07 12.93 33.47
CA LYS A 24 -14.69 11.88 32.66
C LYS A 24 -13.74 10.71 32.50
N PHE A 25 -14.28 9.49 32.50
CA PHE A 25 -13.55 8.28 32.15
C PHE A 25 -13.77 7.97 30.66
N SER A 26 -12.68 7.71 29.94
CA SER A 26 -12.75 7.14 28.59
C SER A 26 -12.49 5.64 28.66
N PRO A 27 -13.49 4.78 28.37
CA PRO A 27 -13.27 3.35 28.24
C PRO A 27 -12.24 3.01 27.17
N ALA A 28 -12.25 3.75 26.04
CA ALA A 28 -11.33 3.53 24.92
C ALA A 28 -9.86 3.78 25.29
N LEU A 29 -9.59 4.77 26.15
CA LEU A 29 -8.23 5.13 26.57
C LEU A 29 -7.84 4.50 27.91
N GLN A 30 -8.80 3.90 28.62
CA GLN A 30 -8.69 3.49 30.02
C GLN A 30 -8.09 4.60 30.92
N ALA A 31 -8.53 5.85 30.70
CA ALA A 31 -7.97 7.02 31.36
C ALA A 31 -9.06 8.01 31.77
N PHE A 32 -8.80 8.72 32.87
CA PHE A 32 -9.58 9.88 33.28
C PHE A 32 -9.02 11.15 32.66
N TYR A 33 -9.90 12.08 32.31
CA TYR A 33 -9.53 13.37 31.75
C TYR A 33 -10.47 14.47 32.24
N LEU A 34 -9.90 15.67 32.43
CA LEU A 34 -10.67 16.90 32.66
C LEU A 34 -11.03 17.58 31.33
N THR A 35 -10.10 17.55 30.38
CA THR A 35 -10.28 18.10 29.04
C THR A 35 -10.29 16.96 28.03
N PRO A 36 -11.34 16.82 27.20
CA PRO A 36 -11.38 15.82 26.13
C PRO A 36 -10.10 15.86 25.29
N VAL A 37 -9.56 14.70 24.95
CA VAL A 37 -8.26 14.59 24.27
C VAL A 37 -8.24 15.32 22.93
N GLU A 38 -9.38 15.38 22.25
CA GLU A 38 -9.59 16.07 20.97
C GLU A 38 -9.45 17.59 21.09
N ARG A 39 -9.61 18.14 22.30
CA ARG A 39 -9.50 19.58 22.59
C ARG A 39 -8.15 19.99 23.14
N GLN A 40 -7.24 19.03 23.37
CA GLN A 40 -5.92 19.33 23.89
C GLN A 40 -4.99 19.75 22.75
N SER A 41 -4.23 20.83 22.95
CA SER A 41 -3.24 21.27 21.95
C SER A 41 -2.06 20.29 21.87
N VAL A 42 -1.47 20.22 20.68
CA VAL A 42 -0.30 19.39 20.39
C VAL A 42 0.59 20.11 19.38
N VAL A 43 1.91 20.09 19.63
CA VAL A 43 2.93 20.54 18.69
C VAL A 43 3.28 19.36 17.80
N PHE A 44 3.15 19.53 16.48
CA PHE A 44 3.42 18.46 15.52
C PHE A 44 3.99 18.99 14.20
N LYS A 45 4.58 18.07 13.43
CA LYS A 45 4.96 18.28 12.03
C LYS A 45 4.64 17.03 11.22
N VAL A 46 3.86 17.18 10.16
CA VAL A 46 3.60 16.10 9.21
C VAL A 46 4.71 16.05 8.18
N ARG A 47 5.16 14.85 7.83
CA ARG A 47 6.09 14.58 6.73
C ARG A 47 5.47 13.53 5.83
N HIS A 48 5.61 13.69 4.53
CA HIS A 48 5.30 12.60 3.60
C HIS A 48 6.57 11.76 3.43
N PRO A 49 6.52 10.44 3.66
CA PRO A 49 7.62 9.59 3.28
C PRO A 49 7.90 9.82 1.78
N GLN A 50 9.17 9.99 1.42
CA GLN A 50 9.55 9.83 0.01
C GLN A 50 9.20 8.39 -0.31
N LYS A 51 8.20 8.16 -1.15
CA LYS A 51 7.87 6.81 -1.61
C LYS A 51 9.12 6.26 -2.27
N GLU A 52 9.84 5.40 -1.57
CA GLU A 52 10.55 4.33 -2.24
C GLU A 52 9.45 3.55 -2.92
N ASP A 53 9.30 3.84 -4.20
CA ASP A 53 8.32 3.17 -4.99
C ASP A 53 8.69 1.67 -4.99
N LEU A 54 7.91 0.87 -4.26
CA LEU A 54 8.19 -0.55 -4.10
C LEU A 54 8.15 -1.25 -5.47
N PRO A 55 9.04 -2.23 -5.71
CA PRO A 55 9.01 -3.04 -6.92
C PRO A 55 7.63 -3.65 -7.09
N ASP A 56 7.20 -3.80 -8.34
CA ASP A 56 5.88 -4.37 -8.62
C ASP A 56 5.76 -5.81 -8.07
N PRO A 57 4.79 -6.07 -7.18
CA PRO A 57 4.59 -7.39 -6.59
C PRO A 57 4.43 -8.52 -7.61
N SER A 58 3.95 -8.21 -8.82
CA SER A 58 3.65 -9.19 -9.86
C SER A 58 4.89 -9.88 -10.43
N SER A 59 6.02 -9.17 -10.55
CA SER A 59 7.27 -9.77 -11.07
C SER A 59 7.86 -10.72 -10.04
N LEU A 60 7.96 -10.25 -8.80
CA LEU A 60 8.46 -11.04 -7.69
C LEU A 60 7.57 -12.26 -7.42
N LEU A 61 6.25 -12.11 -7.53
CA LEU A 61 5.30 -13.21 -7.43
C LEU A 61 5.63 -14.32 -8.44
N ARG A 62 5.78 -14.00 -9.73
CA ARG A 62 6.01 -15.01 -10.77
C ARG A 62 7.28 -15.81 -10.52
N GLU A 63 8.36 -15.13 -10.14
CA GLU A 63 9.63 -15.76 -9.77
C GLU A 63 9.46 -16.70 -8.57
N LEU A 64 8.81 -16.21 -7.51
CA LEU A 64 8.59 -16.97 -6.28
C LEU A 64 7.66 -18.16 -6.51
N SER A 65 6.60 -18.03 -7.30
CA SER A 65 5.68 -19.12 -7.62
C SER A 65 6.38 -20.30 -8.27
N GLN A 66 7.24 -20.04 -9.28
CA GLN A 66 7.98 -21.10 -9.94
C GLN A 66 8.98 -21.77 -8.99
N LYS A 67 9.67 -20.96 -8.16
CA LYS A 67 10.62 -21.49 -7.17
C LYS A 67 9.92 -22.30 -6.08
N ALA A 68 8.72 -21.91 -5.65
CA ALA A 68 7.94 -22.64 -4.64
C ALA A 68 7.59 -24.05 -5.12
N VAL A 69 7.06 -24.17 -6.34
CA VAL A 69 6.72 -25.46 -6.95
C VAL A 69 7.96 -26.35 -7.06
N ASN A 70 9.08 -25.79 -7.56
CA ASN A 70 10.32 -26.54 -7.68
C ASN A 70 10.83 -27.03 -6.31
N ALA A 71 10.86 -26.17 -5.29
CA ALA A 71 11.32 -26.54 -3.95
C ALA A 71 10.45 -27.63 -3.31
N SER A 72 9.12 -27.56 -3.53
CA SER A 72 8.15 -28.58 -3.11
C SER A 72 8.37 -29.92 -3.81
N ASP A 73 8.60 -29.91 -5.13
CA ASP A 73 8.82 -31.14 -5.92
C ASP A 73 10.17 -31.81 -5.62
N PHE A 74 11.20 -31.05 -5.23
CA PHE A 74 12.51 -31.57 -4.82
C PHE A 74 12.62 -31.91 -3.33
N GLY A 75 11.59 -31.59 -2.52
CA GLY A 75 11.60 -31.78 -1.07
C GLY A 75 12.69 -30.99 -0.35
N ASP A 76 12.90 -29.73 -0.79
CA ASP A 76 13.77 -28.75 -0.14
C ASP A 76 12.93 -27.84 0.77
N ASP A 77 12.69 -28.33 1.99
CA ASP A 77 11.83 -27.66 2.98
C ASP A 77 12.35 -26.26 3.34
N ASP A 78 13.67 -26.09 3.52
CA ASP A 78 14.27 -24.81 3.93
C ASP A 78 14.09 -23.75 2.85
N GLN A 79 14.35 -24.13 1.59
CA GLN A 79 14.12 -23.24 0.45
C GLN A 79 12.63 -22.92 0.31
N PHE A 80 11.75 -23.91 0.46
CA PHE A 80 10.31 -23.70 0.37
C PHE A 80 9.81 -22.73 1.44
N LEU A 81 10.28 -22.86 2.69
CA LEU A 81 9.89 -21.99 3.80
C LEU A 81 10.36 -20.55 3.62
N ASP A 82 11.57 -20.32 3.11
CA ASP A 82 12.04 -18.98 2.72
C ASP A 82 11.12 -18.35 1.65
N ILE A 83 10.81 -19.13 0.62
CA ILE A 83 9.92 -18.68 -0.47
C ILE A 83 8.52 -18.40 0.07
N ALA A 84 7.99 -19.25 0.96
CA ALA A 84 6.67 -19.07 1.56
C ALA A 84 6.59 -17.80 2.41
N ALA A 85 7.63 -17.49 3.18
CA ALA A 85 7.74 -16.24 3.94
C ALA A 85 7.75 -15.02 3.00
N ARG A 86 8.47 -15.10 1.87
CA ARG A 86 8.53 -14.04 0.86
C ARG A 86 7.20 -13.87 0.11
N LEU A 87 6.51 -14.96 -0.21
CA LEU A 87 5.16 -14.94 -0.79
C LEU A 87 4.16 -14.30 0.18
N HIS A 88 4.19 -14.67 1.47
CA HIS A 88 3.37 -14.04 2.49
C HIS A 88 3.64 -12.52 2.59
N ALA A 89 4.92 -12.11 2.54
CA ALA A 89 5.31 -10.71 2.61
C ALA A 89 4.82 -9.87 1.41
N LEU A 90 4.52 -10.49 0.25
CA LEU A 90 3.91 -9.78 -0.88
C LEU A 90 2.51 -9.26 -0.56
N GLY A 91 1.75 -9.98 0.27
CA GLY A 91 0.40 -9.58 0.68
C GLY A 91 -0.63 -9.53 -0.45
N VAL A 92 -0.38 -10.18 -1.59
CA VAL A 92 -1.30 -10.27 -2.74
C VAL A 92 -2.04 -11.60 -2.75
N GLU A 93 -3.30 -11.60 -3.21
CA GLU A 93 -4.17 -12.77 -3.24
C GLU A 93 -3.55 -13.96 -3.98
N GLU A 94 -2.90 -13.70 -5.11
CA GLU A 94 -2.27 -14.71 -5.94
C GLU A 94 -1.11 -15.41 -5.23
N ALA A 95 -0.39 -14.71 -4.34
CA ALA A 95 0.67 -15.32 -3.53
C ALA A 95 0.10 -16.34 -2.54
N TYR A 96 -1.05 -16.03 -1.92
CA TYR A 96 -1.75 -16.95 -1.05
C TYR A 96 -2.35 -18.12 -1.82
N GLN A 97 -2.82 -17.90 -3.05
CA GLN A 97 -3.31 -18.98 -3.91
C GLN A 97 -2.22 -20.01 -4.24
N VAL A 98 -0.97 -19.57 -4.42
CA VAL A 98 0.19 -20.47 -4.57
C VAL A 98 0.41 -21.31 -3.31
N LEU A 99 0.38 -20.68 -2.12
CA LEU A 99 0.52 -21.43 -0.86
C LEU A 99 -0.64 -22.41 -0.64
N LEU A 100 -1.86 -22.01 -1.02
CA LEU A 100 -3.05 -22.82 -0.90
C LEU A 100 -3.03 -24.01 -1.86
N SER A 101 -2.54 -23.84 -3.10
CA SER A 101 -2.41 -24.93 -4.06
C SER A 101 -1.39 -25.97 -3.59
N GLU A 102 -0.25 -25.54 -3.04
CA GLU A 102 0.74 -26.44 -2.44
C GLU A 102 0.18 -27.18 -1.21
N MET A 103 -0.57 -26.48 -0.36
CA MET A 103 -1.27 -27.09 0.77
C MET A 103 -2.33 -28.12 0.32
N LYS A 104 -3.12 -27.83 -0.72
CA LYS A 104 -4.12 -28.78 -1.26
C LYS A 104 -3.45 -29.98 -1.93
N ALA A 105 -2.35 -29.78 -2.65
CA ALA A 105 -1.60 -30.85 -3.31
C ALA A 105 -1.02 -31.86 -2.31
N ALA A 106 -0.74 -31.43 -1.08
CA ALA A 106 -0.33 -32.30 0.02
C ALA A 106 -1.37 -33.36 0.41
N LYS A 107 -2.65 -33.18 0.06
CA LYS A 107 -3.70 -34.20 0.26
C LYS A 107 -3.48 -35.43 -0.64
N SER A 108 -2.91 -35.23 -1.82
CA SER A 108 -2.99 -36.16 -2.95
C SER A 108 -1.81 -37.13 -3.09
N ASN A 109 -0.65 -36.90 -2.44
CA ASN A 109 0.57 -37.70 -2.68
C ASN A 109 1.44 -37.95 -1.44
N HIS A 110 2.23 -39.04 -1.49
CA HIS A 110 3.25 -39.41 -0.50
C HIS A 110 4.30 -38.30 -0.33
N ALA A 111 4.88 -38.19 0.86
CA ALA A 111 5.66 -37.06 1.39
C ALA A 111 6.52 -36.28 0.37
N ARG A 112 6.03 -35.10 -0.06
CA ARG A 112 6.81 -34.10 -0.82
C ARG A 112 7.88 -33.43 0.05
N PHE A 113 7.53 -33.17 1.30
CA PHE A 113 8.40 -32.50 2.27
C PHE A 113 9.10 -33.52 3.17
N ARG A 114 10.32 -33.20 3.61
CA ARG A 114 11.08 -34.03 4.55
C ARG A 114 10.51 -33.94 5.97
N ASN A 115 10.01 -32.76 6.34
CA ASN A 115 9.32 -32.44 7.57
C ASN A 115 7.93 -31.82 7.24
N PRO A 116 6.96 -32.63 6.80
CA PRO A 116 5.66 -32.13 6.37
C PRO A 116 4.94 -31.34 7.45
N ARG A 117 5.08 -31.74 8.72
CA ARG A 117 4.42 -31.09 9.85
C ARG A 117 4.86 -29.63 9.98
N HIS A 118 6.17 -29.37 10.01
CA HIS A 118 6.66 -28.00 10.15
C HIS A 118 6.26 -27.13 8.96
N VAL A 119 6.31 -27.68 7.74
CA VAL A 119 5.91 -26.98 6.52
C VAL A 119 4.42 -26.63 6.54
N TYR A 120 3.55 -27.57 6.91
CA TYR A 120 2.10 -27.32 7.00
C TYR A 120 1.74 -26.35 8.13
N GLU A 121 2.37 -26.47 9.30
CA GLU A 121 2.18 -25.52 10.40
C GLU A 121 2.56 -24.10 9.96
N THR A 122 3.71 -23.92 9.31
CA THR A 122 4.14 -22.61 8.80
C THR A 122 3.20 -22.08 7.71
N MET A 123 2.84 -22.88 6.69
CA MET A 123 1.89 -22.44 5.67
C MET A 123 0.53 -22.06 6.26
N ALA A 124 0.05 -22.79 7.26
CA ALA A 124 -1.20 -22.47 7.96
C ALA A 124 -1.13 -21.10 8.65
N THR A 125 0.01 -20.76 9.26
CA THR A 125 0.20 -19.42 9.87
C THR A 125 0.18 -18.28 8.84
N TYR A 126 0.63 -18.53 7.61
CA TYR A 126 0.55 -17.52 6.54
C TYR A 126 -0.85 -17.45 5.92
N LEU A 127 -1.47 -18.60 5.65
CA LEU A 127 -2.80 -18.67 5.03
C LEU A 127 -3.92 -18.13 5.93
N VAL A 128 -3.72 -18.02 7.24
CA VAL A 128 -4.65 -17.34 8.15
C VAL A 128 -4.92 -15.88 7.74
N HIS A 129 -3.99 -15.27 7.00
CA HIS A 129 -4.09 -13.91 6.47
C HIS A 129 -4.85 -13.83 5.14
N TYR A 130 -5.25 -14.98 4.58
CA TYR A 130 -6.10 -15.11 3.39
C TYR A 130 -7.34 -15.98 3.71
N PRO A 131 -8.31 -15.40 4.43
CA PRO A 131 -9.41 -16.12 5.04
C PRO A 131 -10.54 -16.40 4.04
N THR A 132 -10.43 -17.52 3.31
CA THR A 132 -11.49 -18.00 2.40
C THR A 132 -12.03 -19.34 2.87
N LEU A 133 -13.24 -19.73 2.43
CA LEU A 133 -13.76 -21.07 2.72
C LEU A 133 -12.82 -22.17 2.23
N GLU A 134 -12.14 -21.94 1.12
CA GLU A 134 -11.16 -22.87 0.59
C GLU A 134 -9.95 -23.04 1.52
N THR A 135 -9.47 -21.94 2.10
CA THR A 135 -8.41 -21.98 3.11
C THR A 135 -8.88 -22.74 4.36
N LEU A 136 -10.11 -22.49 4.84
CA LEU A 136 -10.66 -23.26 5.95
C LEU A 136 -10.74 -24.75 5.64
N HIS A 137 -11.32 -25.12 4.49
CA HIS A 137 -11.40 -26.53 4.08
C HIS A 137 -10.02 -27.17 4.00
N ALA A 138 -9.02 -26.49 3.44
CA ALA A 138 -7.67 -27.02 3.35
C ALA A 138 -7.03 -27.26 4.74
N LEU A 139 -7.24 -26.35 5.71
CA LEU A 139 -6.75 -26.54 7.08
C LEU A 139 -7.48 -27.69 7.78
N LEU A 140 -8.80 -27.78 7.65
CA LEU A 140 -9.60 -28.84 8.26
C LEU A 140 -9.28 -30.22 7.66
N ASP A 141 -9.10 -30.30 6.34
CA ASP A 141 -8.66 -31.51 5.64
C ASP A 141 -7.32 -32.04 6.21
N LEU A 142 -6.36 -31.14 6.50
CA LEU A 142 -5.09 -31.52 7.10
C LEU A 142 -5.22 -31.98 8.56
N VAL A 143 -6.16 -31.39 9.31
CA VAL A 143 -6.49 -31.85 10.67
C VAL A 143 -7.10 -33.24 10.64
N GLU A 144 -8.08 -33.49 9.76
CA GLU A 144 -8.72 -34.80 9.60
C GLU A 144 -7.74 -35.88 9.14
N ALA A 145 -6.80 -35.50 8.26
CA ALA A 145 -5.73 -36.38 7.81
C ALA A 145 -4.61 -36.60 8.85
N GLY A 146 -4.69 -35.97 10.04
CA GLY A 146 -3.67 -36.06 11.09
C GLY A 146 -2.34 -35.38 10.74
N LYS A 147 -2.29 -34.59 9.67
CA LYS A 147 -1.11 -33.86 9.19
C LYS A 147 -0.91 -32.51 9.88
N LEU A 148 -1.97 -31.97 10.47
CA LEU A 148 -1.96 -30.75 11.28
C LEU A 148 -2.59 -31.04 12.65
N ASN A 149 -1.95 -30.57 13.73
CA ASN A 149 -2.48 -30.78 15.07
C ASN A 149 -3.72 -29.90 15.32
N ALA A 150 -4.81 -30.48 15.82
CA ALA A 150 -6.05 -29.74 16.09
C ALA A 150 -5.88 -28.59 17.11
N ARG A 151 -5.04 -28.78 18.15
CA ARG A 151 -4.75 -27.71 19.13
C ARG A 151 -3.95 -26.56 18.53
N PHE A 152 -3.12 -26.86 17.53
CA PHE A 152 -2.40 -25.85 16.76
C PHE A 152 -3.34 -25.11 15.79
N ALA A 153 -4.23 -25.84 15.11
CA ALA A 153 -5.13 -25.28 14.11
C ALA A 153 -6.24 -24.39 14.69
N GLU A 154 -6.76 -24.72 15.88
CA GLU A 154 -7.87 -23.99 16.51
C GLU A 154 -7.67 -22.46 16.62
N PRO A 155 -6.54 -21.93 17.15
CA PRO A 155 -6.36 -20.49 17.22
C PRO A 155 -6.26 -19.82 15.83
N LEU A 156 -5.79 -20.54 14.82
CA LEU A 156 -5.77 -20.05 13.44
C LEU A 156 -7.19 -19.97 12.87
N LEU A 157 -7.99 -21.01 13.07
CA LEU A 157 -9.39 -21.03 12.63
C LEU A 157 -10.21 -19.95 13.35
N ALA A 158 -10.00 -19.77 14.66
CA ALA A 158 -10.63 -18.68 15.41
C ALA A 158 -10.22 -17.29 14.89
N LYS A 159 -8.96 -17.12 14.49
CA LYS A 159 -8.49 -15.90 13.82
C LYS A 159 -9.09 -15.71 12.43
N MET A 160 -9.45 -16.76 11.72
CA MET A 160 -10.15 -16.62 10.44
C MET A 160 -11.64 -16.28 10.64
N THR A 161 -12.30 -16.84 11.67
CA THR A 161 -13.77 -16.85 11.76
C THR A 161 -14.38 -16.10 12.93
N ASN A 162 -13.59 -15.58 13.87
CA ASN A 162 -14.05 -15.09 15.19
C ASN A 162 -14.70 -16.13 16.11
N ILE A 163 -14.86 -17.38 15.68
CA ILE A 163 -15.47 -18.45 16.46
C ILE A 163 -14.33 -19.26 17.07
N SER A 164 -14.24 -19.31 18.40
CA SER A 164 -13.29 -20.18 19.12
C SER A 164 -14.02 -21.35 19.76
N VAL A 165 -13.38 -22.51 19.72
CA VAL A 165 -13.88 -23.76 20.31
C VAL A 165 -13.01 -24.27 21.46
N SER A 166 -11.93 -23.55 21.76
CA SER A 166 -10.96 -23.88 22.82
C SER A 166 -11.58 -24.13 24.21
N ARG A 167 -12.67 -23.44 24.56
CA ARG A 167 -13.22 -23.41 25.93
C ARG A 167 -13.74 -24.76 26.43
N ASP A 168 -14.19 -25.65 25.55
CA ASP A 168 -14.70 -26.97 25.95
C ASP A 168 -13.68 -28.11 25.78
N GLY A 169 -12.49 -27.82 25.25
CA GLY A 169 -11.39 -28.78 25.11
C GLY A 169 -11.64 -29.91 24.10
N ARG A 170 -12.74 -29.89 23.34
CA ARG A 170 -13.14 -30.94 22.40
C ARG A 170 -12.47 -30.76 21.04
N TYR A 171 -11.16 -30.93 21.01
CA TYR A 171 -10.36 -30.82 19.78
C TYR A 171 -10.60 -31.96 18.78
N ASP A 172 -11.06 -33.12 19.26
CA ASP A 172 -11.36 -34.27 18.40
C ASP A 172 -12.58 -34.01 17.48
N GLU A 173 -13.43 -33.06 17.85
CA GLU A 173 -14.62 -32.63 17.08
C GLU A 173 -14.36 -31.34 16.27
N LEU A 174 -13.11 -30.86 16.20
CA LEU A 174 -12.78 -29.55 15.62
C LEU A 174 -13.33 -29.42 14.18
N SER A 175 -13.01 -30.38 13.31
CA SER A 175 -13.43 -30.32 11.90
C SER A 175 -14.94 -30.38 11.73
N ALA A 176 -15.62 -31.29 12.43
CA ALA A 176 -17.08 -31.41 12.37
C ALA A 176 -17.80 -30.12 12.80
N ARG A 177 -17.28 -29.43 13.82
CA ARG A 177 -17.87 -28.18 14.32
C ARG A 177 -17.68 -27.02 13.34
N TYR A 178 -16.48 -26.87 12.76
CA TYR A 178 -16.28 -25.85 11.74
C TYR A 178 -17.04 -26.14 10.46
N GLN A 179 -17.16 -27.41 10.06
CA GLN A 179 -17.98 -27.81 8.93
C GLN A 179 -19.44 -27.39 9.12
N PHE A 180 -20.01 -27.59 10.31
CA PHE A 180 -21.36 -27.12 10.63
C PHE A 180 -21.54 -25.60 10.41
N TRP A 181 -20.58 -24.77 10.83
CA TRP A 181 -20.66 -23.32 10.60
C TRP A 181 -20.46 -22.95 9.14
N MET A 182 -19.56 -23.63 8.43
CA MET A 182 -19.36 -23.41 7.00
C MET A 182 -20.63 -23.74 6.20
N ASP A 183 -21.29 -24.85 6.54
CA ASP A 183 -22.57 -25.26 5.93
C ASP A 183 -23.72 -24.32 6.28
N SER A 184 -23.69 -23.69 7.45
CA SER A 184 -24.79 -22.82 7.92
C SER A 184 -24.64 -21.35 7.50
N LEU A 185 -23.40 -20.84 7.45
CA LEU A 185 -23.12 -19.41 7.25
C LEU A 185 -22.56 -19.10 5.86
N HIS A 186 -22.13 -20.12 5.10
CA HIS A 186 -21.77 -20.06 3.68
C HIS A 186 -20.65 -19.09 3.28
N SER A 187 -20.02 -18.37 4.22
CA SER A 187 -18.89 -17.46 3.97
C SER A 187 -18.11 -17.18 5.25
N VAL A 188 -16.84 -16.80 5.11
CA VAL A 188 -15.99 -16.46 6.27
C VAL A 188 -16.44 -15.14 6.90
N GLU A 189 -16.96 -14.21 6.10
CA GLU A 189 -17.51 -12.94 6.57
C GLU A 189 -18.72 -13.13 7.48
N GLU A 190 -19.65 -14.02 7.13
CA GLU A 190 -20.79 -14.32 7.99
C GLU A 190 -20.38 -15.14 9.23
N MET A 191 -19.39 -16.03 9.11
CA MET A 191 -18.77 -16.68 10.28
C MET A 191 -18.17 -15.65 11.24
N ARG A 192 -17.41 -14.67 10.71
CA ARG A 192 -16.84 -13.56 11.50
C ARG A 192 -17.89 -12.74 12.22
N ARG A 193 -18.99 -12.43 11.53
CA ARG A 193 -20.12 -11.71 12.13
C ARG A 193 -20.75 -12.54 13.26
N ALA A 194 -21.04 -13.81 13.00
CA ALA A 194 -21.57 -14.71 14.02
C ALA A 194 -20.65 -14.82 15.24
N GLY A 195 -19.33 -14.90 15.03
CA GLY A 195 -18.34 -14.91 16.11
C GLY A 195 -18.36 -13.65 16.97
N TYR A 196 -18.54 -12.46 16.38
CA TYR A 196 -18.76 -11.24 17.18
C TYR A 196 -20.05 -11.32 17.99
N ASP A 197 -21.16 -11.75 17.38
CA ASP A 197 -22.46 -11.86 18.04
C ASP A 197 -22.48 -12.91 19.18
N MET A 198 -21.60 -13.93 19.11
CA MET A 198 -21.41 -14.91 20.18
C MET A 198 -20.67 -14.36 21.39
N VAL A 199 -19.80 -13.36 21.18
CA VAL A 199 -18.93 -12.80 22.22
C VAL A 199 -19.57 -11.58 22.88
N PHE A 200 -20.21 -10.71 22.10
CA PHE A 200 -20.68 -9.40 22.55
C PHE A 200 -22.21 -9.34 22.63
N ASN A 201 -22.71 -8.57 23.60
CA ASN A 201 -24.16 -8.40 23.84
C ASN A 201 -24.77 -7.19 23.09
N PHE A 202 -24.03 -6.58 22.17
CA PHE A 202 -24.49 -5.46 21.35
C PHE A 202 -24.38 -5.81 19.88
N ARG A 203 -25.28 -5.24 19.08
CA ARG A 203 -25.38 -5.52 17.65
C ARG A 203 -24.94 -4.33 16.83
N ARG A 204 -24.46 -4.58 15.60
CA ARG A 204 -24.02 -3.54 14.66
C ARG A 204 -25.08 -2.47 14.40
N ASN A 205 -26.36 -2.82 14.40
CA ASN A 205 -27.47 -1.89 14.16
C ASN A 205 -27.74 -0.91 15.33
N TYR A 206 -27.09 -1.08 16.48
CA TYR A 206 -27.16 -0.12 17.60
C TYR A 206 -26.25 1.11 17.40
N PHE A 207 -25.44 1.10 16.35
CA PHE A 207 -24.45 2.15 16.08
C PHE A 207 -24.84 2.91 14.81
N GLN A 208 -24.66 4.22 14.84
CA GLN A 208 -24.90 5.07 13.67
C GLN A 208 -23.90 4.74 12.54
N TYR A 209 -22.64 4.49 12.91
CA TYR A 209 -21.57 4.18 11.96
C TYR A 209 -20.93 2.82 12.29
N PRO A 210 -20.66 1.98 11.28
CA PRO A 210 -19.97 0.70 11.50
C PRO A 210 -18.62 0.82 12.20
N VAL A 211 -17.92 1.94 11.99
CA VAL A 211 -16.62 2.21 12.64
C VAL A 211 -16.73 2.25 14.17
N ASP A 212 -17.87 2.71 14.70
CA ASP A 212 -18.11 2.80 16.15
C ASP A 212 -18.41 1.42 16.74
N TYR A 213 -19.11 0.56 15.98
CA TYR A 213 -19.34 -0.83 16.33
C TYR A 213 -18.02 -1.59 16.46
N PHE A 214 -17.16 -1.52 15.44
CA PHE A 214 -15.85 -2.18 15.49
C PHE A 214 -14.90 -1.52 16.48
N GLY A 215 -14.96 -0.19 16.64
CA GLY A 215 -14.22 0.51 17.69
C GLY A 215 -14.59 0.00 19.08
N LYS A 216 -15.87 -0.21 19.37
CA LYS A 216 -16.31 -0.79 20.65
C LYS A 216 -15.77 -2.20 20.85
N ILE A 217 -15.88 -3.08 19.84
CA ILE A 217 -15.32 -4.44 19.88
C ILE A 217 -13.81 -4.39 20.16
N LEU A 218 -13.08 -3.49 19.49
CA LEU A 218 -11.64 -3.34 19.65
C LEU A 218 -11.24 -3.03 21.10
N PHE A 219 -12.04 -2.24 21.82
CA PHE A 219 -11.78 -1.88 23.21
C PHE A 219 -12.33 -2.88 24.24
N GLU A 220 -13.21 -3.81 23.84
CA GLU A 220 -13.76 -4.86 24.71
C GLU A 220 -13.15 -6.26 24.44
N SER A 221 -12.11 -6.35 23.61
CA SER A 221 -11.51 -7.62 23.15
C SER A 221 -10.11 -7.89 23.71
N ASP A 222 -9.79 -7.40 24.92
CA ASP A 222 -8.41 -7.48 25.40
C ASP A 222 -7.89 -8.89 25.62
N ASP A 223 -8.77 -9.74 26.14
CA ASP A 223 -8.48 -11.14 26.39
C ASP A 223 -8.80 -12.01 25.16
N LEU A 224 -9.09 -11.40 23.99
CA LEU A 224 -9.52 -12.08 22.77
C LEU A 224 -8.69 -11.62 21.56
N PRO A 225 -7.41 -12.05 21.44
CA PRO A 225 -6.49 -11.56 20.41
C PRO A 225 -7.00 -11.75 18.97
N TRP A 226 -7.72 -12.85 18.69
CA TRP A 226 -8.26 -13.14 17.36
C TRP A 226 -9.43 -12.21 17.00
N ILE A 227 -10.29 -11.87 17.96
CA ILE A 227 -11.36 -10.87 17.80
C ILE A 227 -10.75 -9.50 17.57
N ARG A 228 -9.76 -9.10 18.37
CA ARG A 228 -9.06 -7.81 18.24
C ARG A 228 -8.40 -7.68 16.86
N TYR A 229 -7.75 -8.75 16.39
CA TYR A 229 -7.13 -8.81 15.08
C TYR A 229 -8.14 -8.52 13.96
N ASN A 230 -9.27 -9.22 13.94
CA ASN A 230 -10.30 -9.01 12.92
C ASN A 230 -10.99 -7.66 13.07
N ALA A 231 -11.24 -7.19 14.29
CA ALA A 231 -11.85 -5.87 14.52
C ALA A 231 -10.96 -4.74 13.96
N LEU A 232 -9.64 -4.88 14.05
CA LEU A 232 -8.67 -3.96 13.46
C LEU A 232 -8.70 -4.00 11.92
N LEU A 233 -8.92 -5.16 11.30
CA LEU A 233 -9.10 -5.24 9.84
C LEU A 233 -10.43 -4.59 9.43
N ASP A 234 -11.51 -4.95 10.12
CA ASP A 234 -12.86 -4.50 9.83
C ASP A 234 -13.01 -2.98 10.02
N ILE A 235 -12.35 -2.40 11.02
CA ILE A 235 -12.37 -0.94 11.27
C ILE A 235 -11.74 -0.17 10.10
N VAL A 236 -10.66 -0.69 9.51
CA VAL A 236 -10.03 -0.11 8.32
C VAL A 236 -10.94 -0.23 7.11
N GLN A 237 -11.61 -1.39 6.94
CA GLN A 237 -12.56 -1.60 5.85
C GLN A 237 -13.77 -0.68 5.90
N THR A 238 -14.10 -0.09 7.05
CA THR A 238 -15.16 0.93 7.12
C THR A 238 -14.81 2.20 6.36
N LYS A 239 -13.52 2.43 6.04
CA LYS A 239 -13.01 3.63 5.34
C LYS A 239 -13.36 4.95 6.04
N HIS A 240 -13.87 4.89 7.27
CA HIS A 240 -14.30 6.07 8.00
C HIS A 240 -13.08 6.68 8.71
N PRO A 241 -12.85 8.02 8.65
CA PRO A 241 -11.64 8.64 9.20
C PRO A 241 -11.47 8.45 10.71
N ARG A 242 -12.57 8.27 11.45
CA ARG A 242 -12.55 7.92 12.88
C ARG A 242 -11.77 6.63 13.20
N ALA A 243 -11.59 5.73 12.22
CA ALA A 243 -10.73 4.56 12.38
C ALA A 243 -9.30 4.95 12.80
N LEU A 244 -8.76 6.06 12.26
CA LEU A 244 -7.43 6.57 12.61
C LEU A 244 -7.33 6.91 14.10
N PHE A 245 -8.37 7.53 14.66
CA PHE A 245 -8.43 7.81 16.10
C PHE A 245 -8.52 6.52 16.92
N TYR A 246 -9.36 5.56 16.53
CA TYR A 246 -9.50 4.32 17.29
C TYR A 246 -8.22 3.48 17.29
N ILE A 247 -7.48 3.45 16.18
CA ILE A 247 -6.17 2.81 16.10
C ILE A 247 -5.15 3.54 16.99
N ALA A 248 -5.14 4.88 17.00
CA ALA A 248 -4.26 5.66 17.89
C ALA A 248 -4.60 5.47 19.38
N ALA A 249 -5.89 5.36 19.71
CA ALA A 249 -6.35 5.04 21.07
C ALA A 249 -5.90 3.63 21.49
N LEU A 250 -5.95 2.66 20.59
CA LEU A 250 -5.43 1.32 20.84
C LEU A 250 -3.90 1.34 21.02
N ALA A 251 -3.17 2.15 20.25
CA ALA A 251 -1.73 2.36 20.43
C ALA A 251 -1.41 2.86 21.84
N TRP A 252 -2.10 3.91 22.29
CA TRP A 252 -1.95 4.47 23.63
C TRP A 252 -2.20 3.42 24.72
N ARG A 253 -3.26 2.63 24.56
CA ARG A 253 -3.62 1.58 25.52
C ARG A 253 -2.55 0.49 25.62
N ASN A 254 -1.91 0.15 24.50
CA ASN A 254 -0.87 -0.86 24.42
C ASN A 254 0.56 -0.28 24.46
N ARG A 255 0.73 0.98 24.91
CA ARG A 255 2.05 1.66 24.86
C ARG A 255 3.17 0.96 25.62
N HIS A 256 2.83 0.17 26.64
CA HIS A 256 3.80 -0.61 27.42
C HIS A 256 3.87 -2.09 27.00
N GLN A 257 3.14 -2.50 25.95
CA GLN A 257 3.21 -3.85 25.42
C GLN A 257 4.47 -4.03 24.58
N THR A 258 5.11 -5.19 24.72
CA THR A 258 6.34 -5.55 23.98
C THR A 258 6.13 -6.66 22.96
N GLU A 259 4.94 -7.28 22.96
CA GLU A 259 4.60 -8.35 22.03
C GLU A 259 4.50 -7.81 20.58
N PRO A 260 5.16 -8.46 19.61
CA PRO A 260 5.04 -8.10 18.20
C PRO A 260 3.58 -8.08 17.74
N GLY A 261 3.18 -7.02 17.01
CA GLY A 261 1.79 -6.84 16.57
C GLY A 261 0.88 -6.15 17.60
N HIS A 262 1.37 -5.90 18.82
CA HIS A 262 0.66 -5.16 19.87
C HIS A 262 1.44 -3.96 20.40
N THR A 263 2.67 -3.72 19.92
CA THR A 263 3.47 -2.56 20.34
C THR A 263 2.87 -1.25 19.83
N PHE A 264 3.20 -0.14 20.50
CA PHE A 264 2.83 1.20 20.01
C PHE A 264 3.35 1.43 18.58
N GLU A 265 4.59 1.02 18.32
CA GLU A 265 5.25 1.17 17.01
C GLU A 265 4.47 0.44 15.90
N PHE A 266 3.93 -0.75 16.17
CA PHE A 266 3.08 -1.45 15.21
C PHE A 266 1.88 -0.60 14.77
N TYR A 267 1.18 0.01 15.72
CA TYR A 267 0.02 0.86 15.43
C TYR A 267 0.41 2.19 14.78
N ALA A 268 1.52 2.79 15.20
CA ALA A 268 2.06 4.01 14.57
C ALA A 268 2.41 3.75 13.09
N ASN A 269 3.08 2.63 12.79
CA ASN A 269 3.39 2.22 11.43
C ASN A 269 2.13 1.85 10.62
N LEU A 270 1.12 1.26 11.27
CA LEU A 270 -0.17 1.04 10.62
C LEU A 270 -0.83 2.36 10.22
N LEU A 271 -0.85 3.35 11.12
CA LEU A 271 -1.38 4.68 10.83
C LEU A 271 -0.59 5.37 9.69
N GLU A 272 0.74 5.32 9.73
CA GLU A 272 1.59 5.86 8.66
C GLU A 272 1.27 5.24 7.29
N ARG A 273 1.09 3.91 7.23
CA ARG A 273 0.68 3.24 5.98
C ARG A 273 -0.73 3.61 5.54
N LEU A 274 -1.66 3.74 6.49
CA LEU A 274 -3.05 4.08 6.19
C LEU A 274 -3.21 5.52 5.74
N SER A 275 -2.39 6.46 6.22
CA SER A 275 -2.51 7.88 5.89
C SER A 275 -1.45 8.42 4.94
N ASP A 276 -0.44 7.62 4.58
CA ASP A 276 0.73 8.06 3.79
C ASP A 276 1.43 9.29 4.41
N THR A 277 1.42 9.34 5.74
CA THR A 277 1.98 10.46 6.53
C THR A 277 2.72 9.96 7.75
N LYS A 278 3.91 10.53 7.94
CA LYS A 278 4.70 10.36 9.15
C LYS A 278 4.52 11.56 10.07
N VAL A 279 3.95 11.31 11.24
CA VAL A 279 3.62 12.36 12.21
C VAL A 279 4.77 12.53 13.19
N ALA A 280 5.42 13.69 13.18
CA ALA A 280 6.37 14.07 14.21
C ALA A 280 5.65 14.80 15.36
N VAL A 281 5.90 14.38 16.58
CA VAL A 281 5.35 14.96 17.81
C VAL A 281 6.46 15.21 18.82
N GLU A 282 6.21 16.13 19.75
CA GLU A 282 7.13 16.40 20.86
C GLU A 282 7.14 15.21 21.83
N GLY A 283 8.33 14.67 22.10
CA GLY A 283 8.62 13.68 23.11
C GLY A 283 9.66 14.19 24.10
N GLU A 284 10.18 13.31 24.96
CA GLU A 284 11.19 13.65 25.97
C GLU A 284 12.50 14.17 25.35
N SER A 285 12.85 13.66 24.17
CA SER A 285 14.02 14.10 23.39
C SER A 285 13.75 15.27 22.42
N GLY A 286 12.53 15.83 22.45
CA GLY A 286 12.08 16.90 21.55
C GLY A 286 11.21 16.43 20.39
N LEU A 287 11.05 17.28 19.36
CA LEU A 287 10.17 17.03 18.22
C LEU A 287 10.78 16.00 17.24
N SER A 288 10.23 14.78 17.21
CA SER A 288 10.68 13.71 16.33
C SER A 288 9.51 12.90 15.77
N ALA A 289 9.75 12.25 14.63
CA ALA A 289 8.83 11.27 14.03
C ALA A 289 9.24 9.82 14.35
N THR A 290 10.37 9.66 15.03
CA THR A 290 10.92 8.39 15.49
C THR A 290 11.27 8.57 16.96
N HIS A 291 10.49 7.93 17.81
CA HIS A 291 10.67 7.93 19.26
C HIS A 291 10.95 6.52 19.73
N ASN A 292 11.58 6.38 20.89
CA ASN A 292 11.55 5.12 21.62
C ASN A 292 10.15 4.98 22.25
N TRP A 293 9.17 4.56 21.45
CA TRP A 293 7.76 4.57 21.84
C TRP A 293 7.47 3.78 23.13
N ALA A 294 8.28 2.78 23.46
CA ALA A 294 8.13 2.00 24.69
C ALA A 294 8.49 2.79 25.97
N HIS A 295 9.26 3.88 25.84
CA HIS A 295 9.80 4.65 26.96
C HIS A 295 9.46 6.15 26.91
N ASP A 296 8.83 6.64 25.84
CA ASP A 296 8.46 8.05 25.67
C ASP A 296 6.94 8.24 25.78
N ASP A 297 6.44 8.26 27.02
CA ASP A 297 5.01 8.42 27.31
C ASP A 297 4.48 9.79 26.85
N LEU A 298 5.34 10.81 26.84
CA LEU A 298 5.02 12.14 26.33
C LEU A 298 4.73 12.09 24.83
N ALA A 299 5.60 11.45 24.05
CA ALA A 299 5.40 11.25 22.62
C ALA A 299 4.16 10.41 22.34
N CYS A 300 3.95 9.30 23.07
CA CYS A 300 2.76 8.46 22.93
C CYS A 300 1.47 9.27 23.13
N ARG A 301 1.45 10.11 24.16
CA ARG A 301 0.30 10.96 24.48
C ARG A 301 0.08 12.03 23.42
N ASN A 302 1.14 12.68 22.96
CA ASN A 302 1.04 13.72 21.93
C ASN A 302 0.63 13.13 20.57
N PHE A 303 1.09 11.93 20.23
CA PHE A 303 0.65 11.21 19.05
C PHE A 303 -0.85 10.88 19.09
N LEU A 304 -1.36 10.43 20.24
CA LEU A 304 -2.80 10.25 20.44
C LEU A 304 -3.57 11.57 20.26
N LYS A 305 -3.11 12.67 20.87
CA LYS A 305 -3.76 14.00 20.74
C LYS A 305 -3.83 14.46 19.28
N TYR A 306 -2.77 14.24 18.51
CA TYR A 306 -2.76 14.55 17.09
C TYR A 306 -3.89 13.83 16.39
N TRP A 307 -3.96 12.50 16.48
CA TRP A 307 -5.01 11.76 15.78
C TRP A 307 -6.41 12.08 16.30
N ALA A 308 -6.58 12.27 17.60
CA ALA A 308 -7.85 12.66 18.20
C ALA A 308 -8.38 14.00 17.68
N SER A 309 -7.50 14.98 17.44
CA SER A 309 -7.88 16.31 16.96
C SER A 309 -7.89 16.43 15.43
N ARG A 310 -7.11 15.63 14.71
CA ARG A 310 -6.87 15.78 13.26
C ARG A 310 -7.52 14.71 12.38
N TYR A 311 -8.01 13.59 12.92
CA TYR A 311 -8.71 12.58 12.11
C TYR A 311 -9.84 13.16 11.22
N PRO A 312 -10.63 14.19 11.63
CA PRO A 312 -11.71 14.73 10.79
C PRO A 312 -11.21 15.39 9.49
N ASP A 313 -9.94 15.79 9.45
CA ASP A 313 -9.32 16.39 8.27
C ASP A 313 -8.97 15.37 7.20
N TYR A 314 -9.08 14.08 7.52
CA TYR A 314 -8.79 13.00 6.59
C TYR A 314 -10.07 12.48 5.92
N GLU A 315 -9.90 11.97 4.71
CA GLU A 315 -10.93 11.23 3.97
C GLU A 315 -10.30 10.06 3.24
N TRP A 316 -11.06 9.00 3.02
CA TRP A 316 -10.58 7.82 2.32
C TRP A 316 -10.55 8.05 0.81
N ASP A 317 -9.39 7.82 0.20
CA ASP A 317 -9.21 7.78 -1.24
C ASP A 317 -9.25 6.32 -1.72
N ASP A 318 -10.31 5.97 -2.48
CA ASP A 318 -10.52 4.62 -2.98
C ASP A 318 -9.53 4.18 -4.07
N ILE A 319 -8.86 5.12 -4.71
CA ILE A 319 -7.87 4.84 -5.75
C ILE A 319 -6.51 4.58 -5.09
N ARG A 320 -6.13 5.40 -4.11
CA ARG A 320 -4.87 5.24 -3.35
C ARG A 320 -4.95 4.17 -2.27
N LYS A 321 -6.17 3.78 -1.85
CA LYS A 321 -6.42 2.91 -0.70
C LYS A 321 -5.80 3.44 0.60
N SER A 322 -5.87 4.75 0.79
CA SER A 322 -5.32 5.45 1.94
C SER A 322 -6.19 6.66 2.34
N TYR A 323 -6.02 7.13 3.57
CA TYR A 323 -6.61 8.35 4.08
C TYR A 323 -5.78 9.56 3.67
N MET A 324 -6.38 10.46 2.89
CA MET A 324 -5.76 11.69 2.44
C MET A 324 -6.22 12.86 3.29
N ASN A 325 -5.31 13.76 3.63
CA ASN A 325 -5.68 15.02 4.27
C ASN A 325 -6.37 15.93 3.23
N LYS A 326 -7.58 16.40 3.54
CA LYS A 326 -8.42 17.19 2.64
C LYS A 326 -7.75 18.49 2.18
N ALA A 327 -7.07 19.18 3.09
CA ALA A 327 -6.42 20.45 2.79
C ALA A 327 -5.18 20.25 1.90
N GLU A 328 -4.38 19.21 2.18
CA GLU A 328 -3.22 18.86 1.36
C GLU A 328 -3.65 18.38 -0.04
N ALA A 329 -4.69 17.54 -0.13
CA ALA A 329 -5.26 17.10 -1.39
C ALA A 329 -5.75 18.28 -2.24
N LEU A 330 -6.49 19.22 -1.61
CA LEU A 330 -6.94 20.43 -2.29
C LEU A 330 -5.76 21.31 -2.76
N ALA A 331 -4.75 21.53 -1.91
CA ALA A 331 -3.56 22.31 -2.29
C ALA A 331 -2.77 21.65 -3.42
N LEU A 332 -2.67 20.32 -3.44
CA LEU A 332 -2.05 19.56 -4.51
C LEU A 332 -2.82 19.72 -5.83
N GLN A 333 -4.15 19.61 -5.77
CA GLN A 333 -5.03 19.83 -6.90
C GLN A 333 -4.89 21.25 -7.46
N GLU A 334 -4.91 22.28 -6.60
CA GLU A 334 -4.71 23.68 -7.00
C GLU A 334 -3.34 23.91 -7.67
N ASN A 335 -2.29 23.27 -7.15
CA ASN A 335 -0.97 23.31 -7.75
C ASN A 335 -0.95 22.71 -9.16
N TYR A 336 -1.60 21.55 -9.36
CA TYR A 336 -1.72 20.95 -10.69
C TYR A 336 -2.60 21.80 -11.61
N GLU A 337 -3.74 22.33 -11.15
CA GLU A 337 -4.56 23.25 -11.95
C GLU A 337 -3.76 24.46 -12.44
N ARG A 338 -2.89 25.02 -11.59
CA ARG A 338 -2.00 26.11 -11.99
C ARG A 338 -1.05 25.68 -13.10
N LEU A 339 -0.51 24.46 -13.06
CA LEU A 339 0.33 23.92 -14.15
C LEU A 339 -0.48 23.73 -15.44
N PHE A 340 -1.71 23.21 -15.36
CA PHE A 340 -2.61 23.10 -16.50
C PHE A 340 -2.89 24.45 -17.15
N ARG A 341 -3.18 25.50 -16.37
CA ARG A 341 -3.38 26.85 -16.91
C ARG A 341 -2.12 27.38 -17.62
N ARG A 342 -0.92 27.02 -17.15
CA ARG A 342 0.36 27.42 -17.76
C ARG A 342 0.65 26.71 -19.09
N LEU A 343 -0.07 25.64 -19.44
CA LEU A 343 0.03 25.01 -20.77
C LEU A 343 -0.42 25.96 -21.90
N ASN A 344 -1.23 26.96 -21.58
CA ASN A 344 -1.66 28.01 -22.52
C ASN A 344 -0.74 29.24 -22.52
N SER A 345 0.40 29.19 -21.81
CA SER A 345 1.34 30.30 -21.80
C SER A 345 1.87 30.56 -23.22
N GLN A 346 1.98 31.83 -23.60
CA GLN A 346 2.65 32.23 -24.85
C GLN A 346 4.18 32.05 -24.78
N ASN A 347 4.72 31.73 -23.60
CA ASN A 347 6.14 31.44 -23.42
C ASN A 347 6.36 29.92 -23.45
N ASP A 348 6.98 29.43 -24.52
CA ASP A 348 7.24 28.01 -24.75
C ASP A 348 8.02 27.36 -23.61
N SER A 349 8.97 28.08 -23.01
CA SER A 349 9.76 27.56 -21.87
C SER A 349 8.87 27.29 -20.66
N VAL A 350 7.95 28.20 -20.34
CA VAL A 350 7.01 28.07 -19.21
C VAL A 350 6.02 26.95 -19.48
N ALA A 351 5.50 26.85 -20.70
CA ALA A 351 4.57 25.80 -21.11
C ALA A 351 5.25 24.42 -21.03
N ILE A 352 6.41 24.24 -21.65
CA ILE A 352 7.17 22.98 -21.66
C ILE A 352 7.59 22.56 -20.25
N GLN A 353 8.04 23.50 -19.41
CA GLN A 353 8.38 23.19 -18.03
C GLN A 353 7.15 22.72 -17.24
N SER A 354 6.00 23.37 -17.43
CA SER A 354 4.76 22.97 -16.76
C SER A 354 4.28 21.60 -17.24
N PHE A 355 4.40 21.32 -18.53
CA PHE A 355 4.09 20.00 -19.10
C PHE A 355 4.99 18.91 -18.52
N LYS A 356 6.32 19.13 -18.45
CA LYS A 356 7.26 18.20 -17.80
C LYS A 356 6.91 17.95 -16.33
N LEU A 357 6.58 19.00 -15.58
CA LEU A 357 6.16 18.86 -14.18
C LEU A 357 4.88 18.04 -14.05
N LEU A 358 3.91 18.23 -14.96
CA LEU A 358 2.70 17.39 -15.00
C LEU A 358 3.04 15.94 -15.33
N THR A 359 3.92 15.67 -16.29
CA THR A 359 4.36 14.29 -16.59
C THR A 359 5.04 13.63 -15.40
N GLU A 360 5.60 14.37 -14.46
CA GLU A 360 6.22 13.83 -13.24
C GLU A 360 5.27 13.84 -12.02
N GLY A 361 4.04 14.33 -12.20
CA GLY A 361 3.03 14.41 -11.17
C GLY A 361 2.44 13.06 -10.75
N ASP A 362 1.44 13.13 -9.89
CA ASP A 362 0.62 12.00 -9.47
C ASP A 362 -0.33 11.62 -10.61
N PRO A 363 -0.28 10.37 -11.11
CA PRO A 363 -1.16 9.93 -12.18
C PRO A 363 -2.65 10.11 -11.90
N ILE A 364 -3.10 9.94 -10.66
CA ILE A 364 -4.53 10.01 -10.34
C ILE A 364 -5.02 11.45 -10.53
N GLU A 365 -4.33 12.40 -9.89
CA GLU A 365 -4.69 13.81 -9.94
C GLU A 365 -4.54 14.40 -11.34
N VAL A 366 -3.40 14.13 -12.00
CA VAL A 366 -3.09 14.71 -13.31
C VAL A 366 -4.04 14.17 -14.37
N LEU A 367 -4.38 12.87 -14.37
CA LEU A 367 -5.33 12.30 -15.33
C LEU A 367 -6.76 12.80 -15.07
N GLY A 368 -7.16 12.97 -13.81
CA GLY A 368 -8.45 13.56 -13.45
C GLY A 368 -8.59 14.99 -14.00
N LEU A 369 -7.56 15.81 -13.81
CA LEU A 369 -7.51 17.16 -14.36
C LEU A 369 -7.37 17.18 -15.87
N ALA A 370 -6.61 16.26 -16.48
CA ALA A 370 -6.47 16.18 -17.93
C ALA A 370 -7.83 16.01 -18.61
N ARG A 371 -8.69 15.12 -18.09
CA ARG A 371 -10.06 14.93 -18.60
C ARG A 371 -10.89 16.21 -18.50
N LYS A 372 -10.86 16.90 -17.35
CA LYS A 372 -11.55 18.18 -17.12
C LYS A 372 -11.07 19.27 -18.08
N TYR A 373 -9.75 19.40 -18.26
CA TYR A 373 -9.15 20.46 -19.06
C TYR A 373 -9.15 20.16 -20.56
N LYS A 374 -9.23 18.89 -20.98
CA LYS A 374 -9.25 18.51 -22.40
C LYS A 374 -10.41 19.16 -23.17
N GLU A 375 -11.56 19.34 -22.52
CA GLU A 375 -12.72 20.02 -23.11
C GLU A 375 -12.59 21.56 -23.09
N LEU A 376 -11.84 22.10 -22.13
CA LEU A 376 -11.72 23.54 -21.87
C LEU A 376 -10.54 24.18 -22.61
N LEU A 377 -9.46 23.44 -22.82
CA LEU A 377 -8.25 23.89 -23.52
C LEU A 377 -8.46 23.82 -25.03
N ARG A 378 -9.24 24.76 -25.58
CA ARG A 378 -9.44 24.88 -27.05
C ARG A 378 -8.14 25.22 -27.78
N ASN A 379 -7.26 25.99 -27.14
CA ASN A 379 -5.95 26.37 -27.64
C ASN A 379 -4.92 26.14 -26.52
N TYR A 380 -3.82 25.46 -26.83
CA TYR A 380 -2.63 25.29 -25.97
C TYR A 380 -1.38 25.73 -26.73
N ASN A 381 -0.27 25.92 -26.03
CA ASN A 381 0.98 26.34 -26.65
C ASN A 381 1.41 25.31 -27.73
N PRO A 382 1.71 25.75 -28.98
CA PRO A 382 2.02 24.85 -30.10
C PRO A 382 3.35 24.10 -29.96
N ALA A 383 4.24 24.52 -29.04
CA ALA A 383 5.47 23.82 -28.74
C ALA A 383 5.26 22.56 -27.87
N LEU A 384 4.04 22.34 -27.37
CA LEU A 384 3.70 21.17 -26.56
C LEU A 384 3.25 19.99 -27.41
N PRO A 385 3.49 18.74 -26.96
CA PRO A 385 2.88 17.56 -27.57
C PRO A 385 1.37 17.68 -27.60
N SER A 386 0.75 17.18 -28.67
CA SER A 386 -0.68 17.36 -28.88
C SER A 386 -1.55 16.81 -27.74
N PHE A 387 -2.38 17.68 -27.15
CA PHE A 387 -3.34 17.28 -26.11
C PHE A 387 -4.48 16.39 -26.66
N LYS A 388 -4.69 16.40 -27.98
CA LYS A 388 -5.70 15.56 -28.64
C LYS A 388 -5.32 14.08 -28.56
N TYR A 389 -4.03 13.78 -28.63
CA TYR A 389 -3.49 12.42 -28.78
C TYR A 389 -3.02 11.80 -27.46
N ASN A 390 -3.52 12.27 -26.32
CA ASN A 390 -3.28 11.69 -24.99
C ASN A 390 -1.81 11.64 -24.55
N TYR A 391 -0.91 12.43 -25.15
CA TYR A 391 0.52 12.36 -24.84
C TYR A 391 0.80 12.59 -23.35
N LEU A 392 0.14 13.58 -22.72
CA LEU A 392 0.32 13.82 -21.28
C LEU A 392 -0.12 12.59 -20.48
N GLU A 393 -1.29 12.06 -20.79
CA GLU A 393 -1.90 10.93 -20.06
C GLU A 393 -1.03 9.67 -20.11
N GLN A 394 -0.40 9.41 -21.25
CA GLN A 394 0.50 8.27 -21.41
C GLN A 394 1.86 8.53 -20.74
N LEU A 395 2.41 9.73 -20.87
CA LEU A 395 3.70 10.07 -20.27
C LEU A 395 3.64 10.06 -18.74
N VAL A 396 2.56 10.56 -18.13
CA VAL A 396 2.37 10.54 -16.67
C VAL A 396 2.39 9.10 -16.14
N GLN A 397 1.75 8.17 -16.85
CA GLN A 397 1.77 6.75 -16.49
C GLN A 397 3.15 6.13 -16.71
N LEU A 398 3.84 6.48 -17.79
CA LEU A 398 5.17 5.98 -18.10
C LEU A 398 6.21 6.41 -17.04
N THR A 399 6.26 7.70 -16.70
CA THR A 399 7.21 8.22 -15.69
C THR A 399 6.91 7.66 -14.30
N SER A 400 5.63 7.50 -13.94
CA SER A 400 5.23 6.83 -12.69
C SER A 400 5.69 5.37 -12.70
N PHE A 401 5.51 4.64 -13.79
CA PHE A 401 5.99 3.27 -13.91
C PHE A 401 7.53 3.20 -13.83
N CYS A 402 8.23 4.10 -14.50
CA CYS A 402 9.68 4.13 -14.50
C CYS A 402 10.25 4.41 -13.10
N ARG A 403 9.73 5.43 -12.40
CA ARG A 403 10.10 5.70 -11.01
C ARG A 403 9.85 4.48 -10.12
N ARG A 404 8.70 3.81 -10.30
CA ARG A 404 8.34 2.63 -9.53
C ARG A 404 9.17 1.39 -9.71
N ASN A 405 9.87 1.29 -10.83
CA ASN A 405 10.66 0.11 -11.16
C ASN A 405 12.14 0.47 -11.35
N GLY A 406 12.57 1.66 -10.89
CA GLY A 406 13.95 2.11 -10.99
C GLY A 406 14.46 2.35 -12.42
N PHE A 407 13.57 2.43 -13.42
CA PHE A 407 13.96 2.67 -14.80
C PHE A 407 14.29 4.15 -15.05
N ARG A 408 15.35 4.38 -15.82
CA ARG A 408 15.73 5.72 -16.25
C ARG A 408 14.92 6.17 -17.46
N TYR A 409 14.11 7.22 -17.26
CA TYR A 409 13.40 7.91 -18.35
C TYR A 409 13.97 9.31 -18.66
N LYS A 410 14.88 9.83 -17.83
CA LYS A 410 15.61 11.08 -18.11
C LYS A 410 16.95 10.74 -18.78
N PRO A 411 17.28 11.34 -19.93
CA PRO A 411 18.48 11.00 -20.65
C PRO A 411 19.73 11.33 -19.82
N PRO A 412 20.69 10.40 -19.68
CA PRO A 412 21.96 10.69 -19.02
C PRO A 412 22.74 11.76 -19.81
N ALA A 413 23.69 12.44 -19.17
CA ALA A 413 24.40 13.59 -19.75
C ALA A 413 24.95 13.34 -21.17
N ARG A 414 25.53 12.15 -21.39
CA ARG A 414 26.05 11.70 -22.68
C ARG A 414 24.97 11.64 -23.77
N LEU A 415 23.82 11.02 -23.46
CA LEU A 415 22.70 10.90 -24.40
C LEU A 415 22.07 12.27 -24.62
N ASN A 416 21.82 13.03 -23.55
CA ASN A 416 21.24 14.36 -23.62
C ASN A 416 22.06 15.32 -24.52
N TYR A 417 23.38 15.28 -24.41
CA TYR A 417 24.26 16.06 -25.30
C TYR A 417 24.07 15.71 -26.79
N ARG A 418 23.90 14.43 -27.12
CA ARG A 418 23.67 13.99 -28.51
C ARG A 418 22.27 14.33 -29.00
N LEU A 419 21.26 14.21 -28.14
CA LEU A 419 19.88 14.61 -28.45
C LEU A 419 19.78 16.12 -28.68
N GLN A 420 20.49 16.94 -27.89
CA GLN A 420 20.60 18.38 -28.12
C GLN A 420 21.28 18.70 -29.46
N LYS A 421 22.37 17.99 -29.81
CA LYS A 421 22.98 18.12 -31.14
C LYS A 421 22.04 17.72 -32.27
N LEU A 422 21.27 16.65 -32.09
CA LEU A 422 20.29 16.18 -33.06
C LEU A 422 19.20 17.24 -33.30
N ALA A 423 18.71 17.89 -32.24
CA ALA A 423 17.74 18.98 -32.33
C ALA A 423 18.29 20.24 -33.03
N GLN A 424 19.61 20.44 -33.01
CA GLN A 424 20.29 21.59 -33.62
C GLN A 424 20.83 21.32 -35.03
N ALA A 425 20.76 20.07 -35.50
CA ALA A 425 21.34 19.66 -36.79
C ALA A 425 20.64 20.37 -37.95
N ARG A 426 21.43 21.01 -38.82
CA ARG A 426 20.91 21.84 -39.94
C ARG A 426 20.91 21.13 -41.28
N THR A 427 21.65 20.02 -41.40
CA THR A 427 21.80 19.29 -42.66
C THR A 427 21.43 17.82 -42.50
N PRO A 428 20.88 17.16 -43.56
CA PRO A 428 20.58 15.73 -43.51
C PRO A 428 21.81 14.85 -43.22
N SER A 429 22.98 15.21 -43.75
CA SER A 429 24.23 14.47 -43.52
C SER A 429 24.69 14.54 -42.07
N GLU A 430 24.63 15.73 -41.45
CA GLU A 430 24.95 15.91 -40.04
C GLU A 430 23.99 15.12 -39.14
N ARG A 431 22.68 15.21 -39.42
CA ARG A 431 21.62 14.50 -38.72
C ARG A 431 21.84 12.99 -38.76
N TYR A 432 22.03 12.44 -39.97
CA TYR A 432 22.31 11.02 -40.18
C TYR A 432 23.55 10.53 -39.42
N ARG A 433 24.61 11.34 -39.37
CA ARG A 433 25.81 11.03 -38.58
C ARG A 433 25.51 10.96 -37.09
N ILE A 434 24.73 11.90 -36.55
CA ILE A 434 24.36 11.93 -35.13
C ILE A 434 23.44 10.75 -34.79
N GLU A 435 22.46 10.43 -35.64
CA GLU A 435 21.59 9.27 -35.48
C GLU A 435 22.41 7.98 -35.37
N ASN A 436 23.36 7.75 -36.28
CA ASN A 436 24.22 6.56 -36.23
C ASN A 436 25.07 6.51 -34.96
N GLN A 437 25.56 7.65 -34.46
CA GLN A 437 26.27 7.69 -33.18
C GLN A 437 25.36 7.28 -32.02
N ILE A 438 24.10 7.75 -32.00
CA ILE A 438 23.13 7.36 -30.99
C ILE A 438 22.85 5.85 -31.09
N ILE A 439 22.49 5.35 -32.28
CA ILE A 439 22.17 3.93 -32.54
C ILE A 439 23.29 2.99 -32.07
N GLN A 440 24.56 3.33 -32.32
CA GLN A 440 25.70 2.49 -31.97
C GLN A 440 25.97 2.38 -30.46
N SER A 441 25.36 3.24 -29.66
CA SER A 441 25.73 3.37 -28.25
C SER A 441 24.54 3.48 -27.30
N LEU A 442 23.32 3.45 -27.82
CA LEU A 442 22.09 3.41 -27.05
C LEU A 442 21.98 2.04 -26.41
N THR A 443 21.66 2.01 -25.12
CA THR A 443 21.49 0.78 -24.35
C THR A 443 20.01 0.52 -24.04
N PRO A 444 19.62 -0.71 -23.70
CA PRO A 444 18.26 -1.01 -23.21
C PRO A 444 17.81 -0.15 -22.03
N ASP A 445 18.72 0.24 -21.14
CA ASP A 445 18.43 1.15 -20.02
C ASP A 445 18.12 2.58 -20.47
N GLU A 446 18.68 3.01 -21.61
CA GLU A 446 18.58 4.38 -22.09
C GLU A 446 17.46 4.58 -23.13
N VAL A 447 16.94 3.53 -23.77
CA VAL A 447 15.96 3.66 -24.87
C VAL A 447 14.70 4.42 -24.44
N THR A 448 14.20 4.15 -23.22
CA THR A 448 13.03 4.83 -22.66
C THR A 448 13.27 6.31 -22.45
N SER A 449 14.51 6.71 -22.17
CA SER A 449 14.88 8.13 -22.10
C SER A 449 14.85 8.82 -23.46
N LEU A 450 15.19 8.10 -24.53
CA LEU A 450 15.09 8.63 -25.89
C LEU A 450 13.62 8.77 -26.32
N GLU A 451 12.79 7.77 -26.04
CA GLU A 451 11.34 7.81 -26.35
C GLU A 451 10.64 8.94 -25.61
N TYR A 452 10.89 9.08 -24.29
CA TYR A 452 10.36 10.18 -23.50
C TYR A 452 10.77 11.54 -24.07
N TRP A 453 12.04 11.71 -24.42
CA TRP A 453 12.53 12.94 -25.04
C TRP A 453 11.89 13.21 -26.40
N ALA A 454 11.77 12.19 -27.26
CA ALA A 454 11.20 12.32 -28.60
C ALA A 454 9.73 12.72 -28.54
N ILE A 455 8.94 12.13 -27.63
CA ILE A 455 7.54 12.50 -27.43
C ILE A 455 7.41 13.97 -27.00
N LEU A 456 8.30 14.45 -26.13
CA LEU A 456 8.32 15.87 -25.76
C LEU A 456 8.66 16.82 -26.93
N GLN A 457 9.15 16.28 -28.04
CA GLN A 457 9.51 17.02 -29.26
C GLN A 457 8.56 16.71 -30.43
N GLU A 458 7.38 16.14 -30.17
CA GLU A 458 6.45 15.67 -31.21
C GLU A 458 6.13 16.71 -32.28
N GLY A 459 6.00 17.99 -31.91
CA GLY A 459 5.78 19.10 -32.84
C GLY A 459 6.92 19.39 -33.83
N ASN A 460 8.06 18.68 -33.74
CA ASN A 460 9.19 18.80 -34.65
C ASN A 460 9.33 17.53 -35.53
N PRO A 461 8.85 17.57 -36.79
CA PRO A 461 8.87 16.42 -37.69
C PRO A 461 10.26 15.81 -37.88
N ASP A 462 11.30 16.64 -38.00
CA ASP A 462 12.66 16.17 -38.21
C ASP A 462 13.17 15.35 -37.03
N ILE A 463 12.81 15.75 -35.80
CA ILE A 463 13.14 14.99 -34.59
C ILE A 463 12.33 13.69 -34.54
N THR A 464 11.04 13.74 -34.85
CA THR A 464 10.15 12.57 -34.87
C THR A 464 10.64 11.51 -35.87
N PHE A 465 11.03 11.92 -37.09
CA PHE A 465 11.62 11.01 -38.08
C PHE A 465 12.94 10.41 -37.62
N SER A 466 13.85 11.23 -37.06
CA SER A 466 15.11 10.74 -36.50
C SER A 466 14.89 9.75 -35.36
N ALA A 467 13.94 10.04 -34.46
CA ALA A 467 13.61 9.15 -33.35
C ALA A 467 13.07 7.82 -33.85
N GLY A 468 12.13 7.82 -34.81
CA GLY A 468 11.61 6.60 -35.42
C GLY A 468 12.71 5.72 -36.00
N ARG A 469 13.61 6.30 -36.80
CA ARG A 469 14.76 5.58 -37.37
C ARG A 469 15.69 4.99 -36.30
N ILE A 470 15.98 5.75 -35.24
CA ILE A 470 16.84 5.28 -34.15
C ILE A 470 16.18 4.11 -33.42
N LEU A 471 14.88 4.21 -33.12
CA LEU A 471 14.12 3.19 -32.40
C LEU A 471 13.97 1.90 -33.21
N ASP A 472 13.63 2.00 -34.50
CA ASP A 472 13.54 0.85 -35.41
C ASP A 472 14.81 0.00 -35.41
N LEU A 473 15.95 0.68 -35.61
CA LEU A 473 17.26 0.01 -35.65
C LEU A 473 17.70 -0.47 -34.27
N PHE A 474 17.30 0.21 -33.20
CA PHE A 474 17.60 -0.21 -31.84
C PHE A 474 16.85 -1.49 -31.48
N TYR A 475 15.53 -1.52 -31.68
CA TYR A 475 14.70 -2.68 -31.35
C TYR A 475 15.04 -3.88 -32.21
N SER A 476 15.26 -3.68 -33.52
CA SER A 476 15.70 -4.76 -34.42
C SER A 476 16.99 -5.46 -33.97
N LYS A 477 17.88 -4.76 -33.26
CA LYS A 477 19.16 -5.30 -32.78
C LYS A 477 19.13 -5.82 -31.34
N ASN A 478 18.18 -5.37 -30.53
CA ASN A 478 18.17 -5.63 -29.09
C ASN A 478 16.93 -6.41 -28.64
N LEU A 479 16.02 -6.81 -29.53
CA LEU A 479 14.79 -7.50 -29.17
C LEU A 479 15.05 -8.76 -28.33
N ASP A 480 16.00 -9.61 -28.73
CA ASP A 480 16.35 -10.83 -27.98
C ASP A 480 16.84 -10.51 -26.56
N ARG A 481 17.63 -9.43 -26.42
CA ARG A 481 18.14 -8.97 -25.11
C ARG A 481 17.03 -8.41 -24.24
N ILE A 482 16.05 -7.74 -24.84
CA ILE A 482 14.87 -7.21 -24.15
C ILE A 482 13.98 -8.38 -23.71
N GLN A 483 13.72 -9.36 -24.57
CA GLN A 483 12.89 -10.52 -24.26
C GLN A 483 13.52 -11.45 -23.22
N SER A 484 14.86 -11.53 -23.19
CA SER A 484 15.59 -12.37 -22.23
C SER A 484 15.73 -11.73 -20.84
N ASN A 485 15.32 -10.47 -20.67
CA ASN A 485 15.36 -9.75 -19.39
C ASN A 485 13.94 -9.31 -19.01
N ASP A 486 13.41 -9.90 -17.93
CA ASP A 486 12.01 -9.69 -17.53
C ASP A 486 11.66 -8.22 -17.28
N ASP A 487 12.56 -7.45 -16.67
CA ASP A 487 12.37 -6.03 -16.39
C ASP A 487 12.25 -5.22 -17.70
N TYR A 488 13.15 -5.44 -18.64
CA TYR A 488 13.11 -4.78 -19.95
C TYR A 488 11.92 -5.22 -20.79
N PHE A 489 11.58 -6.51 -20.79
CA PHE A 489 10.43 -7.02 -21.51
C PHE A 489 9.12 -6.41 -20.99
N ARG A 490 8.98 -6.35 -19.67
CA ARG A 490 7.84 -5.74 -18.98
C ARG A 490 7.72 -4.25 -19.27
N LEU A 491 8.83 -3.51 -19.23
CA LEU A 491 8.87 -2.10 -19.62
C LEU A 491 8.47 -1.94 -21.10
N TYR A 492 8.97 -2.80 -21.99
CA TYR A 492 8.59 -2.81 -23.39
C TYR A 492 7.09 -3.03 -23.60
N LEU A 493 6.49 -4.04 -22.95
CA LEU A 493 5.05 -4.29 -23.00
C LEU A 493 4.24 -3.11 -22.44
N LYS A 494 4.69 -2.51 -21.33
CA LYS A 494 4.03 -1.34 -20.75
C LYS A 494 4.06 -0.17 -21.72
N LYS A 495 5.19 0.10 -22.38
CA LYS A 495 5.31 1.15 -23.39
C LYS A 495 4.43 0.88 -24.59
N ALA A 496 4.44 -0.34 -25.15
CA ALA A 496 3.59 -0.72 -26.26
C ALA A 496 2.10 -0.52 -25.94
N TYR A 497 1.67 -0.88 -24.71
CA TYR A 497 0.31 -0.62 -24.25
C TYR A 497 -0.02 0.88 -24.18
N LEU A 498 0.86 1.69 -23.56
CA LEU A 498 0.63 3.13 -23.41
C LEU A 498 0.66 3.86 -24.77
N PHE A 499 1.61 3.52 -25.63
CA PHE A 499 1.82 4.20 -26.91
C PHE A 499 0.78 3.82 -27.96
N LYS A 500 0.17 2.63 -27.86
CA LYS A 500 -1.02 2.29 -28.66
C LYS A 500 -2.16 3.29 -28.49
N ASP A 501 -2.31 3.87 -27.30
CA ASP A 501 -3.39 4.81 -26.98
C ASP A 501 -3.01 6.28 -27.30
N ILE A 502 -1.85 6.50 -27.92
CA ILE A 502 -1.51 7.76 -28.57
C ILE A 502 -2.20 7.77 -29.92
N GLY A 503 -3.10 8.74 -30.13
CA GLY A 503 -3.96 8.81 -31.32
C GLY A 503 -3.26 9.18 -32.64
N THR A 504 -1.96 8.90 -32.76
CA THR A 504 -1.15 9.11 -33.97
C THR A 504 -0.71 7.75 -34.51
N GLU A 505 -1.17 7.37 -35.70
CA GLU A 505 -0.59 6.24 -36.43
C GLU A 505 0.83 6.61 -36.88
N GLY A 506 1.84 5.83 -36.50
CA GLY A 506 3.16 5.85 -37.13
C GLY A 506 4.26 6.71 -36.52
N SER A 507 4.07 7.33 -35.36
CA SER A 507 5.13 8.07 -34.64
C SER A 507 5.46 7.39 -33.31
N CYS A 508 6.41 6.44 -33.35
CA CYS A 508 6.94 5.65 -32.22
C CYS A 508 6.17 4.37 -31.83
N ASN A 509 5.80 3.54 -32.81
CA ASN A 509 5.52 2.11 -32.59
C ASN A 509 6.56 1.26 -33.32
#